data_AF-A0AAN8M6K5-F1
#
_entry.id   AF-A0AAN8M6K5-F1
#
_cell.length_a   1.000
_cell.length_b   1.000
_cell.length_c   1.000
_cell.angle_alpha   90.00
_cell.angle_beta   90.00
_cell.angle_gamma   90.00
#
_symmetry.space_group_name_H-M   'P 1'
#
loop_
_entity.id
_entity.type
_entity.pdbx_description
1 polymer ?
#
loop_
_entity_poly.entity_id
_entity_poly.type
_entity_poly.pdbx_seq_one_letter_code
_entity_poly.pdbx_strand_id
1 'polypeptide(L)'
;MAKTKELSKDTRNQIVDLHQAGKTESAIGKQLGLKKATVGAIIRKWKTYKTTDNLPRSGAPRKIPPRGVKMITRTVSKNPRTTRGDLVNDLQRAGTKVTKPTISNTLRRQGLKSCSARRVPLLKPVHVQVQDKKQYHCQPCGICRIGPREKYFHCEKCNLCLASDLRGNHKCVENVSRQNCPVCMEDMHTSRIGPHVLPCGHLLHKTCFDDMVQIGAYRCPLCMHSAWNMEDYVEEMDKEMAQSPMPTEY
;
A
#
# COMPACT_ATOMS: atom_id res chain seq x y z
N MET A 1 34.07 12.68 47.25
CA MET A 1 34.24 11.43 48.01
C MET A 1 34.22 10.26 47.04
N ALA A 2 35.23 9.38 47.08
CA ALA A 2 35.26 8.19 46.24
C ALA A 2 34.14 7.22 46.64
N LYS A 3 33.46 6.59 45.66
CA LYS A 3 32.48 5.54 45.94
C LYS A 3 33.20 4.35 46.56
N THR A 4 32.80 3.95 47.77
CA THR A 4 33.21 2.67 48.34
C THR A 4 32.59 1.52 47.53
N LYS A 5 33.35 0.44 47.36
CA LYS A 5 32.90 -0.76 46.67
C LYS A 5 31.71 -1.36 47.43
N GLU A 6 30.60 -1.58 46.72
CA GLU A 6 29.40 -2.22 47.28
C GLU A 6 29.67 -3.69 47.62
N LEU A 7 29.04 -4.20 48.68
CA LEU A 7 29.19 -5.58 49.11
C LEU A 7 28.55 -6.55 48.09
N SER A 8 29.16 -7.71 47.86
CA SER A 8 28.64 -8.73 46.93
C SER A 8 27.25 -9.23 47.36
N LYS A 9 26.46 -9.76 46.41
CA LYS A 9 25.14 -10.33 46.71
C LYS A 9 25.27 -11.58 47.59
N ASP A 10 26.28 -12.40 47.33
CA ASP A 10 26.51 -13.65 48.06
C ASP A 10 26.84 -13.38 49.53
N THR A 11 27.69 -12.38 49.80
CA THR A 11 27.98 -11.95 51.18
C THR A 11 26.72 -11.41 51.88
N ARG A 12 25.82 -10.72 51.15
CA ARG A 12 24.55 -10.24 51.71
C ARG A 12 23.57 -11.37 52.02
N ASN A 13 23.53 -12.41 51.19
CA ASN A 13 22.73 -13.61 51.43
C ASN A 13 23.24 -14.37 52.66
N GLN A 14 24.55 -14.59 52.74
CA GLN A 14 25.18 -15.26 53.88
C GLN A 14 24.90 -14.56 55.22
N ILE A 15 24.82 -13.23 55.23
CA ILE A 15 24.41 -12.46 56.42
C ILE A 15 22.96 -12.78 56.83
N VAL A 16 22.05 -12.88 55.87
CA VAL A 16 20.64 -13.21 56.15
C VAL A 16 20.50 -14.65 56.64
N ASP A 17 21.20 -15.59 56.03
CA ASP A 17 21.17 -17.00 56.44
C ASP A 17 21.68 -17.17 57.88
N LEU A 18 22.80 -16.52 58.22
CA LEU A 18 23.35 -16.54 59.58
C LEU A 18 22.42 -15.85 60.59
N HIS A 19 21.67 -14.82 60.16
CA HIS A 19 20.67 -14.18 61.01
C HIS A 19 19.45 -15.09 61.25
N GLN A 20 18.97 -15.80 60.23
CA GLN A 20 17.89 -16.77 60.35
C GLN A 20 18.29 -17.96 61.25
N ALA A 21 19.56 -18.36 61.23
CA ALA A 21 20.14 -19.34 62.15
C ALA A 21 20.31 -18.83 63.60
N GLY A 22 19.83 -17.63 63.93
CA GLY A 22 19.81 -17.09 65.29
C GLY A 22 21.12 -16.44 65.77
N LYS A 23 22.13 -16.25 64.89
CA LYS A 23 23.37 -15.59 65.29
C LYS A 23 23.17 -14.09 65.53
N THR A 24 23.90 -13.56 66.52
CA THR A 24 23.87 -12.12 66.84
C THR A 24 24.61 -11.31 65.76
N GLU A 25 24.18 -10.06 65.54
CA GLU A 25 24.78 -9.18 64.50
C GLU A 25 26.30 -8.97 64.69
N SER A 26 26.76 -8.96 65.94
CA SER A 26 28.18 -8.83 66.29
C SER A 26 28.97 -10.09 65.90
N ALA A 27 28.41 -11.27 66.15
CA ALA A 27 29.03 -12.55 65.76
C ALA A 27 29.12 -12.70 64.24
N ILE A 28 28.07 -12.30 63.52
CA ILE A 28 28.04 -12.30 62.04
C ILE A 28 29.12 -11.35 61.49
N GLY A 29 29.22 -10.14 62.06
CA GLY A 29 30.24 -9.17 61.67
C GLY A 29 31.66 -9.69 61.85
N LYS A 30 31.97 -10.31 63.01
CA LYS A 30 33.28 -10.92 63.28
C LYS A 30 33.59 -12.07 62.31
N GLN A 31 32.61 -12.94 62.03
CA GLN A 31 32.80 -14.11 61.15
C GLN A 31 33.10 -13.70 59.71
N LEU A 32 32.47 -12.63 59.19
CA LEU A 32 32.60 -12.19 57.80
C LEU A 32 33.58 -11.03 57.59
N GLY A 33 34.25 -10.56 58.66
CA GLY A 33 35.16 -9.41 58.59
C GLY A 33 34.45 -8.07 58.30
N LEU A 34 33.17 -7.95 58.68
CA LEU A 34 32.33 -6.77 58.40
C LEU A 34 32.00 -6.00 59.68
N LYS A 35 31.86 -4.67 59.55
CA LYS A 35 31.42 -3.81 60.65
C LYS A 35 29.98 -4.18 61.05
N LYS A 36 29.70 -4.27 62.36
CA LYS A 36 28.35 -4.55 62.92
C LYS A 36 27.27 -3.65 62.29
N ALA A 37 27.57 -2.36 62.10
CA ALA A 37 26.63 -1.40 61.50
C ALA A 37 26.19 -1.80 60.07
N THR A 38 27.10 -2.36 59.26
CA THR A 38 26.80 -2.86 57.92
C THR A 38 25.87 -4.07 57.97
N VAL A 39 26.14 -5.01 58.88
CA VAL A 39 25.30 -6.19 59.12
C VAL A 39 23.89 -5.77 59.56
N GLY A 40 23.78 -4.88 60.55
CA GLY A 40 22.51 -4.35 61.02
C GLY A 40 21.73 -3.58 59.95
N ALA A 41 22.40 -2.80 59.10
CA ALA A 41 21.76 -2.12 57.97
C ALA A 41 21.15 -3.11 56.95
N ILE A 42 21.88 -4.20 56.64
CA ILE A 42 21.40 -5.25 55.72
C ILE A 42 20.21 -5.99 56.33
N ILE A 43 20.28 -6.39 57.61
CA ILE A 43 19.20 -7.09 58.30
C ILE A 43 17.94 -6.21 58.40
N ARG A 44 18.08 -4.92 58.74
CA ARG A 44 16.94 -3.98 58.77
C ARG A 44 16.28 -3.86 57.39
N LYS A 45 17.07 -3.71 56.33
CA LYS A 45 16.55 -3.68 54.94
C LYS A 45 15.82 -4.99 54.60
N TRP A 46 16.40 -6.14 54.94
CA TRP A 46 15.79 -7.44 54.68
C TRP A 46 14.49 -7.63 55.48
N LYS A 47 14.43 -7.20 56.74
CA LYS A 47 13.19 -7.23 57.54
C LYS A 47 12.07 -6.41 56.90
N THR A 48 12.39 -5.23 56.36
CA THR A 48 11.41 -4.33 55.72
C THR A 48 10.99 -4.77 54.31
N TYR A 49 11.95 -5.09 53.43
CA TYR A 49 11.69 -5.30 52.01
C TYR A 49 11.84 -6.76 51.54
N LYS A 50 12.24 -7.67 52.45
CA LYS A 50 12.47 -9.10 52.17
C LYS A 50 13.43 -9.37 51.01
N THR A 51 14.33 -8.42 50.72
CA THR A 51 15.32 -8.53 49.65
C THR A 51 16.74 -8.25 50.16
N THR A 52 17.69 -9.03 49.68
CA THR A 52 19.13 -8.79 49.88
C THR A 52 19.70 -7.90 48.79
N ASP A 53 19.01 -7.75 47.66
CA ASP A 53 19.45 -6.93 46.52
C ASP A 53 19.49 -5.44 46.86
N ASN A 54 20.38 -4.72 46.18
CA ASN A 54 20.47 -3.27 46.33
C ASN A 54 19.27 -2.64 45.63
N LEU A 55 18.49 -1.86 46.37
CA LEU A 55 17.36 -1.13 45.82
C LEU A 55 17.88 -0.04 44.86
N PRO A 56 17.19 0.19 43.73
CA PRO A 56 17.53 1.29 42.85
C PRO A 56 17.37 2.60 43.63
N ARG A 57 18.35 3.49 43.46
CA ARG A 57 18.29 4.83 44.06
C ARG A 57 17.22 5.64 43.34
N SER A 58 16.48 6.47 44.08
CA SER A 58 15.62 7.48 43.49
C SER A 58 16.48 8.42 42.64
N GLY A 59 16.22 8.42 41.33
CA GLY A 59 16.88 9.34 40.42
C GLY A 59 16.37 10.77 40.59
N ALA A 60 17.03 11.71 39.93
CA ALA A 60 16.56 13.10 39.89
C ALA A 60 15.13 13.19 39.32
N PRO A 61 14.26 14.04 39.89
CA PRO A 61 12.94 14.30 39.33
C PRO A 61 13.02 14.71 37.86
N ARG A 62 12.04 14.27 37.06
CA ARG A 62 11.97 14.63 35.65
C ARG A 62 11.50 16.07 35.50
N LYS A 63 12.02 16.78 34.48
CA LYS A 63 11.61 18.16 34.17
C LYS A 63 10.12 18.32 33.85
N ILE A 64 9.48 17.32 33.24
CA ILE A 64 8.06 17.35 32.90
C ILE A 64 7.28 16.56 33.96
N PRO A 65 6.30 17.17 34.64
CA PRO A 65 5.47 16.48 35.63
C PRO A 65 4.51 15.47 34.97
N PRO A 66 4.00 14.46 35.69
CA PRO A 66 3.08 13.46 35.14
C PRO A 66 1.85 14.05 34.43
N ARG A 67 1.29 15.16 34.95
CA ARG A 67 0.19 15.90 34.31
C ARG A 67 0.60 16.47 32.94
N GLY A 68 1.80 17.05 32.85
CA GLY A 68 2.36 17.57 31.61
C GLY A 68 2.57 16.45 30.58
N VAL A 69 3.04 15.28 31.02
CA VAL A 69 3.18 14.10 30.14
C VAL A 69 1.82 13.65 29.58
N LYS A 70 0.79 13.54 30.43
CA LYS A 70 -0.56 13.18 29.97
C LYS A 70 -1.11 14.19 28.96
N MET A 71 -0.89 15.49 29.20
CA MET A 71 -1.34 16.55 28.31
C MET A 71 -0.70 16.43 26.93
N ILE A 72 0.64 16.32 26.83
CA ILE A 72 1.33 16.19 25.54
C ILE A 72 0.94 14.91 24.80
N THR A 73 0.80 13.77 25.50
CA THR A 73 0.40 12.51 24.88
C THR A 73 -1.00 12.60 24.30
N ARG A 74 -1.93 13.24 25.02
CA ARG A 74 -3.31 13.47 24.54
C ARG A 74 -3.33 14.40 23.32
N THR A 75 -2.55 15.48 23.33
CA THR A 75 -2.46 16.44 22.22
C THR A 75 -1.93 15.77 20.95
N VAL A 76 -0.86 14.98 21.06
CA VAL A 76 -0.29 14.24 19.91
C VAL A 76 -1.22 13.15 19.41
N SER A 77 -1.94 12.47 20.30
CA SER A 77 -2.90 11.42 19.90
C SER A 77 -4.11 12.00 19.16
N LYS A 78 -4.61 13.17 19.59
CA LYS A 78 -5.71 13.88 18.92
C LYS A 78 -5.29 14.48 17.58
N ASN A 79 -4.10 15.06 17.51
CA ASN A 79 -3.56 15.64 16.28
C ASN A 79 -2.09 15.23 16.10
N PRO A 80 -1.81 14.15 15.36
CA PRO A 80 -0.45 13.66 15.12
C PRO A 80 0.46 14.62 14.35
N ARG A 81 -0.11 15.67 13.71
CA ARG A 81 0.65 16.72 13.02
C ARG A 81 1.21 17.80 13.95
N THR A 82 0.86 17.77 15.23
CA THR A 82 1.38 18.72 16.22
C THR A 82 2.90 18.72 16.27
N THR A 83 3.49 19.90 16.16
CA THR A 83 4.94 20.02 16.13
C THR A 83 5.50 20.00 17.54
N ARG A 84 6.80 19.71 17.65
CA ARG A 84 7.48 19.73 18.96
C ARG A 84 7.58 21.16 19.49
N GLY A 85 7.53 22.17 18.61
CA GLY A 85 7.50 23.58 18.99
C GLY A 85 6.19 23.94 19.68
N ASP A 86 5.06 23.50 19.12
CA ASP A 86 3.73 23.74 19.69
C ASP A 86 3.63 23.18 21.11
N LEU A 87 4.12 21.95 21.30
CA LEU A 87 4.14 21.29 22.62
C LEU A 87 5.05 22.01 23.63
N VAL A 88 6.14 22.65 23.18
CA VAL A 88 7.00 23.48 24.06
C VAL A 88 6.21 24.71 24.50
N ASN A 89 5.51 25.38 23.59
CA ASN A 89 4.72 26.56 23.89
C ASN A 89 3.57 26.24 24.86
N ASP A 90 2.88 25.11 24.66
CA ASP A 90 1.81 24.66 25.56
C ASP A 90 2.32 24.37 26.99
N LEU A 91 3.48 23.71 27.11
CA LEU A 91 4.10 23.46 28.41
C LEU A 91 4.61 24.75 29.06
N GLN A 92 5.12 25.69 28.27
CA GLN A 92 5.57 26.99 28.75
C GLN A 92 4.40 27.82 29.29
N ARG A 93 3.23 27.80 28.63
CA ARG A 93 1.98 28.40 29.14
C ARG A 93 1.56 27.80 30.48
N ALA A 94 1.81 26.51 30.69
CA ALA A 94 1.59 25.83 31.97
C ALA A 94 2.74 26.04 32.99
N GLY A 95 3.69 26.93 32.73
CA GLY A 95 4.80 27.26 33.62
C GLY A 95 6.00 26.29 33.57
N THR A 96 5.99 25.30 32.68
CA THR A 96 7.09 24.32 32.55
C THR A 96 7.97 24.63 31.35
N LYS A 97 9.15 25.22 31.58
CA LYS A 97 10.13 25.51 30.52
C LYS A 97 10.89 24.25 30.12
N VAL A 98 10.76 23.84 28.86
CA VAL A 98 11.42 22.63 28.30
C VAL A 98 11.98 22.88 26.91
N THR A 99 12.91 22.02 26.49
CA THR A 99 13.51 22.05 25.15
C THR A 99 12.86 21.00 24.23
N LYS A 100 12.90 21.21 22.91
CA LYS A 100 12.38 20.25 21.90
C LYS A 100 12.91 18.81 22.08
N PRO A 101 14.21 18.58 22.41
CA PRO A 101 14.71 17.23 22.70
C PRO A 101 14.08 16.61 23.95
N THR A 102 13.77 17.41 24.98
CA THR A 102 13.11 16.93 26.21
C THR A 102 11.73 16.35 25.88
N ILE A 103 10.96 17.04 25.02
CA ILE A 103 9.67 16.54 24.54
C ILE A 103 9.85 15.29 23.69
N SER A 104 10.79 15.28 22.75
CA SER A 104 11.05 14.11 21.90
C SER A 104 11.41 12.86 22.71
N ASN A 105 12.29 13.00 23.70
CA ASN A 105 12.65 11.90 24.61
C ASN A 105 11.45 11.45 25.45
N THR A 106 10.59 12.37 25.86
CA THR A 106 9.39 12.05 26.63
C THR A 106 8.37 11.29 25.77
N LEU A 107 8.12 11.71 24.54
CA LEU A 107 7.23 11.02 23.59
C LEU A 107 7.74 9.61 23.26
N ARG A 108 9.05 9.44 23.02
CA ARG A 108 9.64 8.11 22.79
C ARG A 108 9.45 7.16 23.98
N ARG A 109 9.60 7.66 25.22
CA ARG A 109 9.34 6.87 26.44
C ARG A 109 7.85 6.48 26.59
N GLN A 110 6.95 7.22 25.97
CA GLN A 110 5.51 6.89 25.91
C GLN A 110 5.18 5.97 24.72
N GLY A 111 6.18 5.50 23.98
CA GLY A 111 5.99 4.64 22.81
C GLY A 111 5.61 5.38 21.52
N LEU A 112 5.48 6.71 21.55
CA LEU A 112 5.16 7.50 20.38
C LEU A 112 6.40 7.75 19.53
N LYS A 113 6.44 7.10 18.35
CA LYS A 113 7.47 7.28 17.34
C LYS A 113 7.09 8.40 16.38
N SER A 114 8.09 9.05 15.77
CA SER A 114 7.85 9.93 14.64
C SER A 114 7.39 9.10 13.44
N CYS A 115 6.20 9.38 12.93
CA CYS A 115 5.72 8.82 11.67
C CYS A 115 5.86 9.89 10.58
N SER A 116 6.41 9.51 9.44
CA SER A 116 6.34 10.34 8.24
C SER A 116 5.08 9.97 7.47
N ALA A 117 4.27 10.96 7.12
CA ALA A 117 3.15 10.73 6.21
C ALA A 117 3.68 10.19 4.88
N ARG A 118 3.03 9.17 4.33
CA ARG A 118 3.39 8.62 3.03
C ARG A 118 3.22 9.72 1.98
N ARG A 119 4.27 9.96 1.18
CA ARG A 119 4.27 11.02 0.16
C ARG A 119 3.46 10.66 -1.09
N VAL A 120 3.17 9.37 -1.28
CA VAL A 120 2.39 8.84 -2.40
C VAL A 120 1.15 8.11 -1.90
N PRO A 121 0.00 8.22 -2.58
CA PRO A 121 -1.17 7.40 -2.27
C PRO A 121 -0.84 5.90 -2.36
N LEU A 122 -1.56 5.08 -1.59
CA LEU A 122 -1.53 3.63 -1.81
C LEU A 122 -2.21 3.35 -3.16
N LEU A 123 -1.56 2.57 -4.03
CA LEU A 123 -2.18 2.11 -5.26
C LEU A 123 -3.39 1.24 -4.90
N LYS A 124 -4.55 1.56 -5.47
CA LYS A 124 -5.72 0.68 -5.42
C LYS A 124 -5.42 -0.61 -6.20
N PRO A 125 -6.05 -1.75 -5.89
CA PRO A 125 -5.88 -3.00 -6.64
C PRO A 125 -6.02 -2.83 -8.17
N VAL A 126 -6.91 -1.94 -8.62
CA VAL A 126 -7.13 -1.61 -10.04
C VAL A 126 -5.87 -1.09 -10.74
N HIS A 127 -4.99 -0.39 -10.03
CA HIS A 127 -3.74 0.16 -10.56
C HIS A 127 -2.58 -0.85 -10.52
N VAL A 128 -2.71 -1.94 -9.74
CA VAL A 128 -1.68 -2.99 -9.60
C VAL A 128 -1.81 -4.02 -10.72
N GLN A 129 -2.99 -4.18 -11.33
CA GLN A 129 -3.29 -5.09 -12.45
C GLN A 129 -2.58 -4.76 -13.78
N VAL A 130 -1.54 -3.92 -13.79
CA VAL A 130 -0.79 -3.57 -15.01
C VAL A 130 0.22 -4.65 -15.38
N GLN A 131 0.76 -5.40 -14.41
CA GLN A 131 1.81 -6.41 -14.66
C GLN A 131 1.28 -7.66 -15.39
N ASP A 132 0.03 -8.06 -15.19
CA ASP A 132 -0.54 -9.28 -15.80
C ASP A 132 -1.04 -9.08 -17.25
N LYS A 133 -1.08 -7.82 -17.73
CA LYS A 133 -1.68 -7.48 -19.03
C LYS A 133 -0.78 -7.77 -20.25
N LYS A 134 0.40 -8.38 -20.02
CA LYS A 134 1.38 -8.78 -21.06
C LYS A 134 1.62 -7.70 -22.12
N GLN A 135 1.73 -6.43 -21.72
CA GLN A 135 1.89 -5.31 -22.65
C GLN A 135 3.19 -5.43 -23.46
N TYR A 136 3.15 -5.05 -24.74
CA TYR A 136 4.33 -5.02 -25.60
C TYR A 136 4.37 -3.75 -26.45
N HIS A 137 5.58 -3.33 -26.80
CA HIS A 137 5.77 -2.20 -27.70
C HIS A 137 5.83 -2.68 -29.16
N CYS A 138 5.06 -2.04 -30.02
CA CYS A 138 5.13 -2.24 -31.46
C CYS A 138 6.03 -1.15 -32.07
N GLN A 139 7.24 -1.54 -32.52
CA GLN A 139 8.23 -0.60 -33.07
C GLN A 139 7.70 0.17 -34.31
N PRO A 140 7.08 -0.48 -35.32
CA PRO A 140 6.54 0.24 -36.49
C PRO A 140 5.43 1.25 -36.17
N CYS A 141 4.58 0.98 -35.17
CA CYS A 141 3.48 1.87 -34.80
C CYS A 141 3.88 2.91 -33.72
N GLY A 142 5.00 2.73 -33.02
CA GLY A 142 5.40 3.62 -31.93
C GLY A 142 4.50 3.58 -30.68
N ILE A 143 3.59 2.61 -30.56
CA ILE A 143 2.61 2.52 -29.46
C ILE A 143 2.71 1.21 -28.68
N CYS A 144 2.36 1.28 -27.39
CA CYS A 144 2.26 0.12 -26.51
C CYS A 144 0.89 -0.56 -26.68
N ARG A 145 0.88 -1.83 -27.05
CA ARG A 145 -0.33 -2.67 -27.19
C ARG A 145 -0.49 -3.55 -25.94
N ILE A 146 -1.74 -3.89 -25.64
CA ILE A 146 -2.13 -4.72 -24.49
C ILE A 146 -2.41 -6.15 -24.99
N GLY A 147 -1.89 -7.16 -24.29
CA GLY A 147 -2.01 -8.57 -24.67
C GLY A 147 -0.71 -9.18 -25.21
N PRO A 148 -0.60 -10.52 -25.26
CA PRO A 148 0.66 -11.20 -25.61
C PRO A 148 1.10 -10.89 -27.05
N ARG A 149 2.39 -10.59 -27.24
CA ARG A 149 2.99 -10.29 -28.55
C ARG A 149 2.78 -11.41 -29.59
N GLU A 150 2.71 -12.66 -29.16
CA GLU A 150 2.58 -13.85 -30.03
C GLU A 150 1.26 -13.91 -30.80
N LYS A 151 0.19 -13.31 -30.25
CA LYS A 151 -1.15 -13.33 -30.86
C LYS A 151 -1.41 -12.19 -31.85
N TYR A 152 -0.45 -11.31 -32.04
CA TYR A 152 -0.60 -10.14 -32.89
C TYR A 152 0.60 -10.02 -33.84
N PHE A 153 0.32 -9.65 -35.09
CA PHE A 153 1.34 -9.31 -36.06
C PHE A 153 1.11 -7.89 -36.60
N HIS A 154 2.19 -7.23 -37.00
CA HIS A 154 2.11 -5.95 -37.68
C HIS A 154 2.08 -6.18 -39.20
N CYS A 155 1.09 -5.61 -39.88
CA CYS A 155 1.02 -5.58 -41.34
C CYS A 155 1.60 -4.26 -41.85
N GLU A 156 2.72 -4.31 -42.58
CA GLU A 156 3.41 -3.12 -43.10
C GLU A 156 2.60 -2.41 -44.19
N LYS A 157 1.81 -3.14 -44.99
CA LYS A 157 0.97 -2.55 -46.05
C LYS A 157 -0.19 -1.72 -45.46
N CYS A 158 -0.85 -2.28 -44.45
CA CYS A 158 -2.00 -1.67 -43.80
C CYS A 158 -1.62 -0.75 -42.62
N ASN A 159 -0.34 -0.76 -42.19
CA ASN A 159 0.17 -0.07 -41.00
C ASN A 159 -0.61 -0.36 -39.71
N LEU A 160 -1.08 -1.61 -39.55
CA LEU A 160 -1.95 -2.01 -38.46
C LEU A 160 -1.47 -3.29 -37.75
N CYS A 161 -1.63 -3.30 -36.42
CA CYS A 161 -1.42 -4.50 -35.60
C CYS A 161 -2.73 -5.32 -35.57
N LEU A 162 -2.72 -6.51 -36.17
CA LEU A 162 -3.87 -7.40 -36.29
C LEU A 162 -3.63 -8.70 -35.53
N ALA A 163 -4.71 -9.41 -35.20
CA ALA A 163 -4.60 -10.75 -34.61
C ALA A 163 -3.92 -11.72 -35.60
N SER A 164 -3.11 -12.65 -35.10
CA SER A 164 -2.36 -13.63 -35.91
C SER A 164 -3.22 -14.42 -36.90
N ASP A 165 -4.50 -14.63 -36.58
CA ASP A 165 -5.47 -15.33 -37.44
C ASP A 165 -5.79 -14.57 -38.74
N LEU A 166 -5.60 -13.26 -38.75
CA LEU A 166 -5.83 -12.41 -39.93
C LEU A 166 -4.62 -12.37 -40.87
N ARG A 167 -3.55 -13.12 -40.59
CA ARG A 167 -2.34 -13.14 -41.42
C ARG A 167 -2.65 -13.80 -42.76
N GLY A 168 -2.66 -12.99 -43.83
CA GLY A 168 -2.93 -13.44 -45.20
C GLY A 168 -4.41 -13.49 -45.60
N ASN A 169 -5.35 -13.36 -44.66
CA ASN A 169 -6.79 -13.43 -44.93
C ASN A 169 -7.53 -12.09 -44.76
N HIS A 170 -6.86 -11.03 -44.28
CA HIS A 170 -7.50 -9.72 -44.21
C HIS A 170 -7.45 -9.01 -45.56
N LYS A 171 -8.56 -8.35 -45.93
CA LYS A 171 -8.60 -7.42 -47.06
C LYS A 171 -7.75 -6.20 -46.73
N CYS A 172 -6.49 -6.21 -47.18
CA CYS A 172 -5.56 -5.15 -46.84
C CYS A 172 -5.75 -3.93 -47.74
N VAL A 173 -6.06 -2.80 -47.13
CA VAL A 173 -6.11 -1.48 -47.78
C VAL A 173 -4.93 -0.66 -47.28
N GLU A 174 -4.16 -0.08 -48.20
CA GLU A 174 -2.95 0.65 -47.85
C GLU A 174 -3.24 1.83 -46.92
N ASN A 175 -2.42 2.00 -45.88
CA ASN A 175 -2.48 3.13 -44.96
C ASN A 175 -3.83 3.41 -44.29
N VAL A 176 -4.73 2.42 -44.26
CA VAL A 176 -6.09 2.57 -43.72
C VAL A 176 -6.09 2.99 -42.24
N SER A 177 -5.03 2.69 -41.48
CA SER A 177 -4.93 3.06 -40.07
C SER A 177 -4.90 4.57 -39.82
N ARG A 178 -4.54 5.40 -40.81
CA ARG A 178 -4.43 6.86 -40.66
C ARG A 178 -5.73 7.62 -40.88
N GLN A 179 -6.83 6.90 -41.14
CA GLN A 179 -8.16 7.50 -41.26
C GLN A 179 -8.83 7.54 -39.87
N ASN A 180 -9.74 8.50 -39.69
CA ASN A 180 -10.57 8.57 -38.49
C ASN A 180 -11.74 7.60 -38.58
N CYS A 181 -12.22 7.14 -37.43
CA CYS A 181 -13.44 6.34 -37.35
C CYS A 181 -14.64 7.16 -37.83
N PRO A 182 -15.44 6.71 -38.82
CA PRO A 182 -16.61 7.45 -39.31
C PRO A 182 -17.76 7.55 -38.29
N VAL A 183 -17.73 6.77 -37.21
CA VAL A 183 -18.78 6.79 -36.17
C VAL A 183 -18.47 7.80 -35.08
N CYS A 184 -17.25 7.79 -34.52
CA CYS A 184 -16.86 8.68 -33.42
C CYS A 184 -15.91 9.82 -33.81
N MET A 185 -15.44 9.85 -35.06
CA MET A 185 -14.48 10.82 -35.59
C MET A 185 -13.10 10.85 -34.91
N GLU A 186 -12.79 9.86 -34.06
CA GLU A 186 -11.49 9.74 -33.42
C GLU A 186 -10.47 8.99 -34.29
N ASP A 187 -9.18 9.24 -34.04
CA ASP A 187 -8.08 8.63 -34.77
C ASP A 187 -7.98 7.12 -34.51
N MET A 188 -7.80 6.34 -35.58
CA MET A 188 -7.75 4.87 -35.52
C MET A 188 -6.37 4.32 -35.14
N HIS A 189 -5.30 5.09 -35.37
CA HIS A 189 -3.93 4.64 -35.17
C HIS A 189 -3.51 4.75 -33.69
N THR A 190 -3.81 5.88 -33.07
CA THR A 190 -3.39 6.29 -31.72
C THR A 190 -4.38 5.88 -30.63
N SER A 191 -5.60 5.48 -31.00
CA SER A 191 -6.59 5.02 -30.04
C SER A 191 -6.12 3.76 -29.32
N ARG A 192 -6.42 3.69 -28.02
CA ARG A 192 -6.22 2.50 -27.18
C ARG A 192 -7.20 1.38 -27.54
N ILE A 193 -8.28 1.72 -28.24
CA ILE A 193 -9.30 0.79 -28.70
C ILE A 193 -8.82 0.18 -30.01
N GLY A 194 -8.78 -1.15 -30.07
CA GLY A 194 -8.38 -1.85 -31.28
C GLY A 194 -9.37 -1.59 -32.43
N PRO A 195 -8.90 -1.42 -33.67
CA PRO A 195 -9.79 -1.32 -34.82
C PRO A 195 -10.34 -2.71 -35.22
N HIS A 196 -11.60 -2.72 -35.64
CA HIS A 196 -12.28 -3.82 -36.28
C HIS A 196 -12.27 -3.61 -37.80
N VAL A 197 -11.85 -4.63 -38.55
CA VAL A 197 -11.80 -4.61 -40.02
C VAL A 197 -13.10 -5.21 -40.54
N LEU A 198 -13.93 -4.40 -41.19
CA LEU A 198 -15.18 -4.86 -41.81
C LEU A 198 -14.89 -5.72 -43.06
N PRO A 199 -15.82 -6.59 -43.51
CA PRO A 199 -15.67 -7.38 -44.74
C PRO A 199 -15.40 -6.53 -45.98
N CYS A 200 -15.98 -5.32 -46.03
CA CYS A 200 -15.74 -4.37 -47.11
C CYS A 200 -14.32 -3.79 -47.13
N GLY A 201 -13.55 -3.90 -46.04
CA GLY A 201 -12.18 -3.40 -45.87
C GLY A 201 -12.05 -2.10 -45.07
N HIS A 202 -13.17 -1.47 -44.69
CA HIS A 202 -13.18 -0.26 -43.86
C HIS A 202 -12.96 -0.57 -42.37
N LEU A 203 -12.44 0.40 -41.63
CA LEU A 203 -12.15 0.25 -40.20
C LEU A 203 -13.14 1.02 -39.32
N LEU A 204 -13.52 0.41 -38.20
CA LEU A 204 -14.23 1.05 -37.09
C LEU A 204 -13.50 0.74 -35.78
N HIS A 205 -13.58 1.58 -34.74
CA HIS A 205 -13.15 1.13 -33.41
C HIS A 205 -14.02 -0.06 -32.99
N LYS A 206 -13.45 -1.04 -32.28
CA LYS A 206 -14.21 -2.21 -31.81
C LYS A 206 -15.47 -1.82 -31.04
N THR A 207 -15.38 -0.81 -30.16
CA THR A 207 -16.54 -0.28 -29.43
C THR A 207 -17.59 0.31 -30.36
N CYS A 208 -17.19 1.10 -31.35
CA CYS A 208 -18.12 1.67 -32.33
C CYS A 208 -18.79 0.60 -33.19
N PHE A 209 -18.07 -0.48 -33.52
CA PHE A 209 -18.66 -1.63 -34.19
C PHE A 209 -19.69 -2.35 -33.29
N ASP A 210 -19.34 -2.59 -32.03
CA ASP A 210 -20.25 -3.23 -31.06
C ASP A 210 -21.52 -2.38 -30.85
N ASP A 211 -21.39 -1.06 -30.75
CA ASP A 211 -22.51 -0.12 -30.64
C ASP A 211 -23.40 -0.16 -31.91
N MET A 212 -22.78 -0.25 -33.08
CA MET A 212 -23.47 -0.35 -34.36
C MET A 212 -24.28 -1.65 -34.46
N VAL A 213 -23.74 -2.77 -33.96
CA VAL A 213 -24.44 -4.06 -33.84
C VAL A 213 -25.65 -3.93 -32.91
N GLN A 214 -25.50 -3.28 -31.75
CA GLN A 214 -26.58 -3.12 -30.76
C GLN A 214 -27.76 -2.29 -31.28
N ILE A 215 -27.48 -1.27 -32.10
CA ILE A 215 -28.51 -0.41 -32.71
C ILE A 215 -29.19 -1.11 -33.91
N GLY A 216 -28.66 -2.25 -34.36
CA GLY A 216 -29.17 -2.97 -35.54
C GLY A 216 -28.71 -2.37 -36.87
N ALA A 217 -27.67 -1.53 -36.85
CA ALA A 217 -27.09 -0.97 -38.07
C ALA A 217 -26.14 -2.00 -38.72
N TYR A 218 -26.62 -2.73 -39.73
CA TYR A 218 -25.86 -3.78 -40.41
C TYR A 218 -25.03 -3.28 -41.60
N ARG A 219 -25.08 -1.98 -41.92
CA ARG A 219 -24.41 -1.40 -43.09
C ARG A 219 -23.18 -0.60 -42.69
N CYS A 220 -22.10 -0.74 -43.46
CA CYS A 220 -20.91 0.09 -43.33
C CYS A 220 -21.26 1.57 -43.62
N PRO A 221 -20.90 2.52 -42.74
CA PRO A 221 -21.23 3.95 -42.93
C PRO A 221 -20.50 4.60 -44.11
N LEU A 222 -19.45 3.96 -44.66
CA LEU A 222 -18.65 4.50 -45.76
C LEU A 222 -19.09 3.98 -47.13
N CYS A 223 -19.51 2.72 -47.25
CA CYS A 223 -19.83 2.10 -48.54
C CYS A 223 -21.16 1.36 -48.58
N MET A 224 -21.95 1.36 -47.50
CA MET A 224 -23.26 0.73 -47.39
C MET A 224 -23.31 -0.80 -47.61
N HIS A 225 -22.16 -1.47 -47.81
CA HIS A 225 -22.06 -2.92 -47.78
C HIS A 225 -22.32 -3.48 -46.38
N SER A 226 -22.68 -4.77 -46.29
CA SER A 226 -22.86 -5.47 -45.03
C SER A 226 -21.60 -5.38 -44.15
N ALA A 227 -21.83 -5.05 -42.88
CA ALA A 227 -20.79 -4.88 -41.87
C ALA A 227 -20.32 -6.22 -41.27
N TRP A 228 -21.11 -7.28 -41.40
CA TRP A 228 -20.81 -8.63 -40.93
C TRP A 228 -21.44 -9.67 -41.86
N ASN A 229 -21.14 -10.95 -41.62
CA ASN A 229 -21.73 -12.05 -42.37
C ASN A 229 -23.24 -12.14 -42.09
N MET A 230 -24.07 -12.00 -43.12
CA MET A 230 -25.52 -12.06 -43.04
C MET A 230 -26.08 -13.43 -43.48
N GLU A 231 -25.23 -14.41 -43.81
CA GLU A 231 -25.66 -15.74 -44.31
C GLU A 231 -26.76 -16.36 -43.44
N ASP A 232 -26.56 -16.47 -42.12
CA ASP A 232 -27.55 -17.03 -41.20
C ASP A 232 -28.88 -16.25 -41.19
N TYR A 233 -28.81 -14.92 -41.28
CA TYR A 233 -30.00 -14.06 -41.29
C TYR A 233 -30.77 -14.19 -42.61
N VAL A 234 -30.04 -14.29 -43.73
CA VAL A 234 -30.63 -14.52 -45.04
C VAL A 234 -31.31 -15.90 -45.09
N GLU A 235 -30.68 -16.94 -44.53
CA GLU A 235 -31.27 -18.28 -44.45
C GLU A 235 -32.56 -18.32 -43.62
N GLU A 236 -32.62 -17.59 -42.50
CA GLU A 236 -33.84 -17.47 -41.69
C GLU A 236 -34.96 -16.79 -42.47
N MET A 237 -34.63 -15.70 -43.17
CA MET A 237 -35.57 -14.93 -43.99
C MET A 237 -36.09 -15.74 -45.19
N ASP A 238 -35.24 -16.56 -45.83
CA ASP A 238 -35.64 -17.47 -46.90
C ASP A 238 -36.61 -18.55 -46.39
N LYS A 239 -36.42 -19.05 -45.16
CA LYS A 239 -37.38 -19.98 -44.51
C LYS A 239 -38.72 -19.31 -44.24
N GLU A 240 -38.71 -18.07 -43.76
CA GLU A 240 -39.94 -17.30 -43.53
C GLU A 240 -40.69 -17.01 -44.83
N MET A 241 -39.98 -16.63 -45.89
CA MET A 241 -40.55 -16.44 -47.23
C MET A 241 -41.14 -17.73 -47.78
N ALA A 242 -40.49 -18.88 -47.58
CA ALA A 242 -41.03 -20.18 -47.99
C ALA A 242 -42.30 -20.57 -47.22
N GLN A 243 -42.43 -20.14 -45.96
CA GLN A 243 -43.63 -20.35 -45.14
C GLN A 243 -44.78 -19.41 -45.50
N SER A 244 -44.49 -18.28 -46.16
CA SER A 244 -45.47 -17.26 -46.55
C SER A 244 -45.50 -17.05 -48.07
N PRO A 245 -45.96 -18.04 -48.87
CA PRO A 245 -46.04 -17.89 -50.31
C PRO A 245 -46.99 -16.75 -50.69
N MET A 246 -46.62 -15.99 -51.72
CA MET A 246 -47.46 -14.94 -52.29
C MET A 246 -48.82 -15.52 -52.74
N PRO A 247 -49.95 -14.85 -52.47
CA PRO A 247 -51.25 -15.27 -52.97
C PRO A 247 -51.27 -15.34 -54.50
N THR A 248 -52.01 -16.30 -55.07
CA THR A 248 -52.17 -16.39 -56.53
C THR A 248 -52.86 -15.14 -57.07
N GLU A 249 -52.27 -14.53 -58.11
CA GLU A 249 -52.87 -13.41 -58.83
C GLU A 249 -54.25 -13.81 -59.37
N TYR A 250 -55.24 -12.92 -59.18
CA TYR A 250 -56.64 -13.13 -59.55
C TYR A 250 -56.91 -12.74 -61.01
#